data_AF-A0A7J3T156-F1
#
_entry.id   AF-A0A7J3T156-F1
#
_cell.length_a   1.000
_cell.length_b   1.000
_cell.length_c   1.000
_cell.angle_alpha   90.00
_cell.angle_beta   90.00
_cell.angle_gamma   90.00
#
_symmetry.space_group_name_H-M   'P 1'
#
loop_
_entity.id
_entity.type
_entity.pdbx_description
1 polymer ?
#
loop_
_entity_poly.entity_id
_entity_poly.type
_entity_poly.pdbx_seq_one_letter_code
_entity_poly.pdbx_strand_id
1 'polypeptide(L)'
;MNAWKDSFVRLNPIRGWLLDVYPSGPNKITVWIIAENGERVRLVDNYTHRIYISGNPADLETLSKKIVDSQSVAGQRFVEKQADFMEAKKKKVLEVDITDYRRTPFFARKILRLGGYERFQLHNVDVQ
;
A
#
# COMPACT_ATOMS: atom_id res chain seq x y z
N MET A 1 4.26 6.25 -41.92
CA MET A 1 4.35 7.10 -40.71
C MET A 1 2.96 7.64 -40.40
N ASN A 2 2.57 7.70 -39.12
CA ASN A 2 1.35 8.31 -38.53
C ASN A 2 0.15 7.37 -38.24
N ALA A 3 0.33 6.43 -37.31
CA ALA A 3 -0.78 5.74 -36.61
C ALA A 3 -0.84 6.06 -35.10
N TRP A 4 -0.04 7.01 -34.62
CA TRP A 4 0.16 7.26 -33.17
C TRP A 4 -0.48 8.57 -32.67
N LYS A 5 -1.20 9.31 -33.52
CA LYS A 5 -1.82 10.60 -33.16
C LYS A 5 -3.22 10.48 -32.57
N ASP A 6 -3.88 9.33 -32.68
CA ASP A 6 -5.29 9.17 -32.29
C ASP A 6 -5.51 8.57 -30.89
N SER A 7 -4.45 8.31 -30.13
CA SER A 7 -4.57 7.74 -28.77
C SER A 7 -4.38 8.76 -27.64
N PHE A 8 -4.63 10.06 -27.90
CA PHE A 8 -4.66 11.05 -26.82
C PHE A 8 -6.04 11.06 -26.17
N VAL A 9 -6.16 10.37 -25.05
CA VAL A 9 -7.30 10.52 -24.14
C VAL A 9 -7.29 11.96 -23.64
N ARG A 10 -8.28 12.77 -24.06
CA ARG A 10 -8.54 14.06 -23.41
C ARG A 10 -9.04 13.77 -21.99
N LEU A 11 -8.19 14.03 -21.01
CA LEU A 11 -8.60 14.05 -19.61
C LEU A 11 -9.39 15.35 -19.37
N ASN A 12 -10.50 15.24 -18.63
CA ASN A 12 -11.21 16.40 -18.09
C ASN A 12 -10.71 16.61 -16.65
N PRO A 13 -9.71 17.48 -16.42
CA PRO A 13 -9.17 17.69 -15.09
C PRO A 13 -10.19 18.40 -14.21
N ILE A 14 -10.32 17.93 -12.97
CA ILE A 14 -11.12 18.59 -11.93
C ILE A 14 -10.16 19.41 -11.06
N ARG A 15 -10.50 20.67 -10.81
CA ARG A 15 -9.80 21.55 -9.86
C ARG A 15 -10.73 21.90 -8.72
N GLY A 16 -10.19 21.89 -7.51
CA GLY A 16 -10.96 22.10 -6.29
C GLY A 16 -10.17 21.76 -5.03
N TRP A 17 -10.87 21.69 -3.91
CA TRP A 17 -10.32 21.36 -2.60
C TRP A 17 -10.68 19.94 -2.20
N LEU A 18 -9.71 19.22 -1.65
CA LEU A 18 -9.93 17.93 -1.01
C LEU A 18 -10.83 18.13 0.21
N LEU A 19 -12.02 17.52 0.18
CA LEU A 19 -12.98 17.58 1.28
C LEU A 19 -12.78 16.43 2.26
N ASP A 20 -12.69 15.20 1.73
CA ASP A 20 -12.57 13.99 2.53
C ASP A 20 -11.91 12.86 1.73
N VAL A 21 -11.23 11.96 2.43
CA VAL A 21 -10.59 10.76 1.89
C VAL A 21 -10.78 9.62 2.86
N TYR A 22 -11.40 8.55 2.40
CA TYR A 22 -11.61 7.37 3.23
C TYR A 22 -11.63 6.07 2.43
N PRO A 23 -11.21 4.95 3.04
CA PRO A 23 -11.42 3.63 2.46
C PRO A 23 -12.92 3.34 2.30
N SER A 24 -13.34 2.88 1.13
CA SER A 24 -14.77 2.68 0.79
C SER A 24 -15.11 1.26 0.35
N GLY A 25 -14.16 0.34 0.50
CA GLY A 25 -14.30 -1.08 0.20
C GLY A 25 -12.96 -1.79 0.30
N PRO A 26 -12.91 -3.12 0.07
CA PRO A 26 -11.64 -3.83 -0.07
C PRO A 26 -10.84 -3.22 -1.21
N ASN A 27 -9.66 -2.69 -0.88
CA ASN A 27 -8.75 -2.03 -1.81
C ASN A 27 -9.37 -0.88 -2.63
N LYS A 28 -10.23 -0.06 -2.02
CA LYS A 28 -10.79 1.13 -2.66
C LYS A 28 -10.69 2.34 -1.76
N ILE A 29 -10.35 3.47 -2.34
CA ILE A 29 -10.37 4.78 -1.68
C ILE A 29 -11.41 5.66 -2.35
N THR A 30 -12.25 6.31 -1.54
CA THR A 30 -13.13 7.37 -2.01
C THR A 30 -12.46 8.70 -1.70
N VAL A 31 -12.47 9.59 -2.68
CA VAL A 31 -11.98 10.96 -2.58
C VAL A 31 -13.14 11.91 -2.90
N TRP A 32 -13.42 12.85 -2.01
CA TRP A 32 -14.37 13.92 -2.24
C TRP A 32 -13.65 15.22 -2.54
N ILE A 33 -14.07 15.91 -3.60
CA ILE A 33 -13.54 17.20 -4.02
C ILE A 33 -14.70 18.19 -4.08
N ILE A 34 -14.52 19.37 -3.49
CA ILE A 34 -15.35 20.54 -3.79
C ILE A 34 -14.69 21.27 -4.95
N ALA A 35 -15.27 21.18 -6.14
CA ALA A 35 -14.74 21.84 -7.33
C ALA A 35 -14.90 23.37 -7.25
N GLU A 36 -14.11 24.10 -8.03
CA GLU A 36 -14.15 25.58 -8.07
C GLU A 36 -15.54 26.15 -8.44
N ASN A 37 -16.35 25.37 -9.17
CA ASN A 37 -17.74 25.70 -9.50
C ASN A 37 -18.73 25.40 -8.36
N GLY A 38 -18.27 24.93 -7.20
CA GLY A 38 -19.08 24.55 -6.05
C GLY A 38 -19.66 23.12 -6.10
N GLU A 39 -19.43 22.37 -7.18
CA GLU A 39 -19.87 20.98 -7.30
C GLU A 39 -19.11 20.08 -6.32
N ARG A 40 -19.80 19.07 -5.76
CA ARG A 40 -19.19 18.04 -4.93
C ARG A 40 -18.99 16.79 -5.76
N VAL A 41 -17.74 16.52 -6.13
CA VAL A 41 -17.39 15.36 -6.95
C VAL A 41 -16.85 14.25 -6.08
N ARG A 42 -17.39 13.04 -6.28
CA ARG A 42 -16.91 11.80 -5.66
C ARG A 42 -16.13 10.98 -6.68
N LEU A 43 -14.87 10.68 -6.35
CA LEU A 43 -14.02 9.78 -7.11
C LEU A 43 -13.79 8.49 -6.30
N VAL A 44 -13.78 7.35 -6.98
CA VAL A 44 -13.45 6.06 -6.38
C VAL A 44 -12.32 5.45 -7.19
N ASP A 45 -11.20 5.16 -6.52
CA ASP A 45 -10.04 4.53 -7.15
C ASP A 45 -9.66 3.24 -6.42
N ASN A 46 -8.97 2.36 -7.14
CA ASN A 46 -8.35 1.19 -6.56
C ASN A 46 -7.15 1.63 -5.70
N TYR A 47 -7.11 1.15 -4.47
CA TYR A 47 -6.07 1.46 -3.51
C TYR A 47 -5.60 0.18 -2.83
N THR A 48 -4.42 -0.30 -3.18
CA THR A 48 -3.82 -1.46 -2.49
C THR A 48 -3.03 -0.97 -1.28
N HIS A 49 -3.50 -1.32 -0.08
CA HIS A 49 -2.77 -1.01 1.13
C HIS A 49 -1.50 -1.88 1.21
N ARG A 50 -0.35 -1.25 1.47
CA ARG A 50 0.97 -1.90 1.48
C ARG A 50 1.64 -1.69 2.83
N ILE A 51 2.09 -2.80 3.41
CA ILE A 51 2.93 -2.77 4.61
C ILE A 51 4.34 -3.22 4.26
N TYR A 52 5.29 -2.84 5.10
CA TYR A 52 6.69 -3.20 4.92
C TYR A 52 7.23 -3.89 6.16
N ILE A 53 8.08 -4.89 5.92
CA ILE A 53 8.66 -5.71 6.97
C ILE A 53 10.17 -5.68 6.80
N SER A 54 10.87 -5.16 7.80
CA SER A 54 12.34 -5.21 7.89
C SER A 54 12.77 -6.29 8.89
N GLY A 55 13.96 -6.85 8.66
CA GLY A 55 14.54 -7.93 9.44
C GLY A 55 15.82 -8.44 8.78
N ASN A 56 16.41 -9.51 9.32
CA ASN A 56 17.53 -10.17 8.65
C ASN A 56 17.06 -10.77 7.31
N PRO A 57 17.84 -10.65 6.21
CA PRO A 57 17.51 -11.22 4.91
C PRO A 57 17.05 -12.69 4.93
N ALA A 58 17.71 -13.56 5.70
CA ALA A 58 17.35 -14.98 5.76
C ALA A 58 16.00 -15.22 6.44
N ASP A 59 15.69 -14.44 7.48
CA ASP A 59 14.39 -14.48 8.15
C ASP A 59 13.29 -13.93 7.24
N LEU A 60 13.56 -12.88 6.46
CA LEU A 60 12.61 -12.31 5.50
C LEU A 60 12.29 -13.28 4.35
N GLU A 61 13.28 -14.01 3.84
CA GLU A 61 13.06 -15.06 2.83
C GLU A 61 12.21 -16.20 3.39
N THR A 62 12.50 -16.62 4.62
CA THR A 62 11.71 -17.66 5.31
C THR A 62 10.28 -17.18 5.55
N LEU A 63 10.11 -15.92 5.97
CA LEU A 63 8.80 -15.31 6.17
C LEU A 63 8.01 -15.25 4.87
N SER A 64 8.63 -14.82 3.78
CA SER A 64 7.99 -14.71 2.46
C SER A 64 7.34 -16.02 2.02
N LYS A 65 8.06 -17.14 2.19
CA LYS A 65 7.54 -18.49 1.90
C LYS A 65 6.37 -18.88 2.80
N LYS A 66 6.36 -18.47 4.07
CA LYS A 66 5.29 -18.80 5.03
C LYS A 66 4.01 -18.01 4.83
N ILE A 67 4.08 -16.82 4.23
CA ILE A 67 2.93 -15.92 4.11
C ILE A 67 2.32 -15.87 2.72
N VAL A 68 2.93 -16.52 1.72
CA VAL A 68 2.50 -16.47 0.32
C VAL A 68 1.05 -16.91 0.13
N ASP A 69 0.61 -17.96 0.84
CA ASP A 69 -0.76 -18.49 0.75
C ASP A 69 -1.71 -17.89 1.81
N SER A 70 -1.28 -16.84 2.50
CA SER A 70 -2.10 -16.19 3.53
C SER A 70 -3.23 -15.39 2.89
N GLN A 71 -4.47 -15.60 3.32
CA GLN A 71 -5.65 -14.85 2.84
C GLN A 71 -5.59 -13.31 3.02
N SER A 72 -4.63 -12.81 3.80
CA SER A 72 -4.39 -11.37 3.97
C SER A 72 -3.41 -10.79 2.93
N VAL A 73 -2.78 -11.63 2.11
CA VAL A 73 -1.73 -11.26 1.16
C VAL A 73 -2.29 -11.36 -0.26
N ALA A 74 -2.33 -10.23 -0.97
CA ALA A 74 -2.64 -10.18 -2.40
C ALA A 74 -1.38 -10.31 -3.27
N GLY A 75 -0.22 -9.96 -2.71
CA GLY A 75 1.07 -10.03 -3.37
C GLY A 75 2.20 -9.67 -2.42
N GLN A 76 3.43 -10.05 -2.78
CA GLN A 76 4.61 -9.68 -2.02
C GLN A 76 5.82 -9.55 -2.94
N ARG A 77 6.75 -8.67 -2.57
CA ARG A 77 8.00 -8.46 -3.31
C ARG A 77 9.06 -7.86 -2.40
N PHE A 78 10.32 -8.15 -2.71
CA PHE A 78 11.44 -7.47 -2.07
C PHE A 78 11.71 -6.14 -2.74
N VAL A 79 11.85 -5.08 -1.93
CA VAL A 79 12.10 -3.71 -2.39
C VAL A 79 13.14 -3.03 -1.50
N GLU A 80 13.82 -2.02 -2.02
CA GLU A 80 14.75 -1.19 -1.26
C GLU A 80 14.03 0.04 -0.69
N LYS A 81 14.02 0.21 0.65
CA LYS A 81 13.40 1.34 1.35
C LYS A 81 14.32 1.89 2.43
N GLN A 82 14.18 3.18 2.75
CA GLN A 82 14.71 3.71 4.02
C GLN A 82 13.75 3.29 5.13
N ALA A 83 14.06 2.20 5.81
CA ALA A 83 13.26 1.67 6.91
C ALA A 83 13.55 2.36 8.25
N ASP A 84 14.69 3.06 8.34
CA ASP A 84 15.10 3.85 9.48
C ASP A 84 15.50 5.24 9.00
N PHE A 85 14.83 6.27 9.51
CA PHE A 85 15.09 7.67 9.15
C PHE A 85 16.46 8.16 9.65
N MET A 86 17.05 7.48 10.65
CA MET A 86 18.37 7.78 11.17
C MET A 86 19.49 7.14 10.33
N GLU A 87 19.16 6.19 9.46
CA GLU A 87 20.12 5.53 8.59
C GLU A 87 20.02 6.07 7.15
N ALA A 88 21.13 6.59 6.62
CA ALA A 88 21.19 7.07 5.24
C ALA A 88 21.02 5.93 4.20
N LYS A 89 21.25 4.67 4.61
CA LYS A 89 21.27 3.52 3.70
C LYS A 89 19.89 2.88 3.57
N LYS A 90 19.49 2.62 2.31
CA LYS A 90 18.33 1.77 2.03
C LYS A 90 18.59 0.33 2.47
N LYS A 91 17.56 -0.31 2.98
CA LYS A 91 17.54 -1.73 3.33
C LYS A 91 16.56 -2.46 2.42
N LYS A 92 16.91 -3.69 2.08
CA LYS A 92 15.99 -4.65 1.46
C LYS A 92 14.90 -5.01 2.48
N VAL A 93 13.66 -4.72 2.15
CA VAL A 93 12.48 -5.03 2.96
C VAL A 93 11.51 -5.90 2.18
N LEU A 94 10.65 -6.63 2.88
CA LEU A 94 9.53 -7.34 2.28
C LEU A 94 8.32 -6.41 2.24
N GLU A 95 7.91 -6.01 1.05
CA GLU A 95 6.65 -5.29 0.82
C GLU A 95 5.53 -6.31 0.60
N VAL A 96 4.41 -6.09 1.28
CA VAL A 96 3.23 -6.96 1.23
C VAL A 96 2.03 -6.14 0.83
N ASP A 97 1.44 -6.49 -0.31
CA ASP A 97 0.15 -5.96 -0.77
C ASP A 97 -0.96 -6.67 0.03
N ILE A 98 -1.75 -5.92 0.80
CA ILE A 98 -2.80 -6.46 1.67
C ILE A 98 -4.12 -6.59 0.90
N THR A 99 -4.79 -7.74 1.03
CA THR A 99 -6.06 -8.02 0.34
C THR A 99 -7.22 -7.14 0.83
N ASP A 100 -7.23 -6.82 2.12
CA ASP A 100 -8.21 -5.95 2.76
C ASP A 100 -7.53 -5.24 3.94
N TYR A 101 -7.43 -3.91 3.88
CA TYR A 101 -6.73 -3.10 4.89
C TYR A 101 -7.27 -3.31 6.32
N ARG A 102 -8.54 -3.70 6.46
CA ARG A 102 -9.14 -4.01 7.77
C ARG A 102 -8.50 -5.23 8.44
N ARG A 103 -7.86 -6.10 7.65
CA ARG A 103 -7.11 -7.26 8.13
C ARG A 103 -5.68 -6.92 8.56
N THR A 104 -5.18 -5.71 8.28
CA THR A 104 -3.80 -5.32 8.58
C THR A 104 -3.42 -5.54 10.05
N PRO A 105 -4.22 -5.13 11.06
CA PRO A 105 -3.86 -5.35 12.47
C PRO A 105 -3.75 -6.83 12.84
N PHE A 106 -4.65 -7.67 12.30
CA PHE A 106 -4.60 -9.12 12.50
C PHE A 106 -3.36 -9.73 11.84
N PHE A 107 -3.06 -9.32 10.61
CA PHE A 107 -1.92 -9.83 9.86
C PHE A 107 -0.59 -9.40 10.49
N ALA A 108 -0.48 -8.14 10.93
CA ALA A 108 0.69 -7.62 11.63
C ALA A 108 1.03 -8.47 12.88
N ARG A 109 0.03 -8.82 13.70
CA ARG A 109 0.21 -9.72 14.85
C ARG A 109 0.69 -11.12 14.45
N LYS A 110 0.19 -11.67 13.33
CA LYS A 110 0.67 -12.95 12.79
C LYS A 110 2.14 -12.89 12.42
N ILE A 111 2.58 -11.84 11.74
CA ILE A 111 3.99 -11.64 11.36
C ILE A 111 4.88 -11.55 12.59
N LEU A 112 4.51 -10.72 13.57
CA LEU A 112 5.26 -10.56 14.82
C LEU A 112 5.43 -11.92 15.53
N ARG A 113 4.37 -12.72 15.63
CA ARG A 113 4.44 -14.08 16.20
C ARG A 113 5.38 -15.00 15.43
N LEU A 114 5.38 -14.96 14.10
CA LEU A 114 6.28 -15.77 13.28
C LEU A 114 7.76 -15.40 13.47
N GLY A 115 8.03 -14.14 13.84
CA GLY A 115 9.37 -13.65 14.17
C GLY A 115 9.74 -13.73 15.64
N GLY A 116 8.92 -14.34 16.49
CA GLY A 116 9.14 -14.33 17.94
C GLY A 116 9.16 -12.92 18.55
N TYR A 117 8.47 -11.97 17.93
CA TYR A 117 8.37 -10.54 18.30
C TYR A 117 9.66 -9.72 18.21
N GLU A 118 10.80 -10.32 17.88
CA GLU A 118 12.10 -9.64 17.87
C GLU A 118 12.73 -9.56 16.48
N ARG A 119 12.43 -10.52 15.59
CA ARG A 119 13.09 -10.61 14.28
C ARG A 119 12.59 -9.64 13.24
N PHE A 120 11.37 -9.13 13.42
CA PHE A 120 10.68 -8.32 12.42
C PHE A 120 10.23 -7.00 13.00
N GLN A 121 10.49 -5.93 12.26
CA GLN A 121 9.89 -4.62 12.45
C GLN A 121 8.91 -4.39 11.32
N LEU A 122 7.70 -3.93 11.67
CA LEU A 122 6.64 -3.67 10.71
C LEU A 122 6.43 -2.17 10.58
N HIS A 123 6.18 -1.72 9.35
CA HIS A 123 6.01 -0.32 9.00
C HIS A 123 4.73 -0.12 8.19
N ASN A 124 4.15 1.07 8.31
CA ASN A 124 2.92 1.49 7.64
C ASN A 124 1.71 0.59 7.95
N VAL A 125 1.70 -0.10 9.09
CA VAL A 125 0.61 -1.02 9.49
C VAL A 125 -0.64 -0.28 9.98
N ASP A 126 -0.48 0.98 10.36
CA ASP A 126 -1.45 1.86 10.99
C ASP A 126 -1.96 2.96 10.04
N VAL A 127 -1.34 3.10 8.86
CA VAL A 127 -1.79 4.04 7.82
C VAL A 127 -3.04 3.46 7.15
N GLN A 128 -4.17 4.17 7.22
CA GLN A 128 -5.43 3.75 6.61
C GLN A 128 -5.86 4.69 5.49
#